data_AF-A0A352WTH3-F1
#
_entry.id   AF-A0A352WTH3-F1
#
_cell.length_a   1.000
_cell.length_b   1.000
_cell.length_c   1.000
_cell.angle_alpha   90.00
_cell.angle_beta   90.00
_cell.angle_gamma   90.00
#
_symmetry.space_group_name_H-M   'P 1'
#
loop_
_entity.id
_entity.type
_entity.pdbx_description
1 polymer ?
#
loop_
_entity_poly.entity_id
_entity_poly.type
_entity_poly.pdbx_seq_one_letter_code
_entity_poly.pdbx_strand_id
1 'polypeptide(L)'
;MGADSICIKDMAGLLKPYDAFELVKTLKETISIPVQLHTHYTSGLASMTVLKAIEAGVDIVDTAISPFAMGTSQPPTEPLVATLSGTPYDTGLHVSKLDEVCKYFSPLRDQYIESGLLDTKVLKVDVNALMYQVP
;
A
#
# COMPACT_ATOMS: atom_id res chain seq x y z
N MET A 1 -1.58 -28.56 -1.00
CA MET A 1 -1.06 -27.44 -1.81
C MET A 1 0.11 -26.84 -1.02
N GLY A 2 1.28 -26.66 -1.63
CA GLY A 2 2.51 -26.19 -0.96
C GLY A 2 2.92 -24.82 -1.48
N ALA A 3 2.19 -23.78 -1.04
CA ALA A 3 2.51 -22.40 -1.41
C ALA A 3 3.73 -21.90 -0.64
N ASP A 4 4.59 -21.13 -1.31
CA ASP A 4 5.79 -20.53 -0.70
C ASP A 4 5.46 -19.26 0.11
N SER A 5 4.31 -18.63 -0.15
CA SER A 5 3.78 -17.48 0.60
C SER A 5 2.25 -17.36 0.43
N ILE A 6 1.61 -16.53 1.25
CA ILE A 6 0.19 -16.17 1.14
C ILE A 6 0.03 -14.66 1.00
N CYS A 7 -0.81 -14.23 0.07
CA CYS A 7 -1.14 -12.81 -0.13
C CYS A 7 -2.58 -12.52 0.31
N ILE A 8 -2.74 -11.53 1.19
CA ILE A 8 -4.00 -10.87 1.49
C ILE A 8 -4.19 -9.79 0.42
N LYS A 9 -5.11 -10.02 -0.52
CA LYS A 9 -5.42 -9.09 -1.60
C LYS A 9 -6.71 -8.32 -1.32
N ASP A 10 -6.57 -7.07 -0.88
CA ASP A 10 -7.65 -6.10 -0.68
C ASP A 10 -7.74 -5.15 -1.89
N MET A 11 -8.38 -5.63 -2.95
CA MET A 11 -8.49 -4.94 -4.24
C MET A 11 -9.29 -3.62 -4.17
N ALA A 12 -10.16 -3.46 -3.18
CA ALA A 12 -11.06 -2.30 -3.06
C ALA A 12 -10.61 -1.31 -1.97
N GLY A 13 -9.53 -1.62 -1.23
CA GLY A 13 -9.05 -0.77 -0.14
C GLY A 13 -9.99 -0.76 1.07
N LEU A 14 -10.66 -1.87 1.38
CA LEU A 14 -11.71 -1.94 2.40
C LEU A 14 -11.20 -2.47 3.74
N LEU A 15 -10.02 -3.09 3.75
CA LEU A 15 -9.48 -3.69 4.95
C LEU A 15 -9.14 -2.59 5.95
N LYS A 16 -9.90 -2.53 7.05
CA LYS A 16 -9.68 -1.51 8.08
C LYS A 16 -8.41 -1.82 8.87
N PRO A 17 -7.76 -0.80 9.45
CA PRO A 17 -6.46 -1.01 10.10
C PRO A 17 -6.46 -2.02 11.25
N TYR A 18 -7.46 -1.97 12.13
CA TYR A 18 -7.54 -2.94 13.24
C TYR A 18 -7.92 -4.34 12.77
N ASP A 19 -8.75 -4.45 11.74
CA ASP A 19 -9.08 -5.74 11.12
C ASP A 19 -7.84 -6.36 10.45
N ALA A 20 -6.99 -5.54 9.82
CA ALA A 20 -5.71 -5.98 9.26
C ALA A 20 -4.76 -6.51 10.33
N PHE A 21 -4.68 -5.82 11.47
CA PHE A 21 -3.85 -6.25 12.60
C PHE A 21 -4.27 -7.65 13.08
N GLU A 22 -5.56 -7.84 13.37
CA GLU A 22 -6.08 -9.12 13.87
C GLU A 22 -5.93 -10.23 12.83
N LEU A 23 -6.24 -9.95 11.55
CA LEU A 23 -6.11 -10.91 10.46
C LEU A 23 -4.66 -11.37 10.28
N VAL A 24 -3.72 -10.43 10.17
CA VAL A 24 -2.30 -10.75 9.97
C VAL A 24 -1.76 -11.51 11.18
N LYS A 25 -2.04 -11.04 12.40
CA LYS A 25 -1.58 -11.72 13.62
C LYS A 25 -2.08 -13.16 13.68
N THR A 26 -3.37 -13.38 13.41
CA THR A 26 -3.97 -14.72 13.39
C THR A 26 -3.32 -15.61 12.33
N LEU A 27 -3.06 -15.09 11.13
CA LEU A 27 -2.34 -15.83 10.09
C LEU A 27 -0.92 -16.19 10.55
N LYS A 28 -0.15 -15.24 11.06
CA LYS A 28 1.22 -15.47 11.54
C LYS A 28 1.29 -16.48 12.71
N GLU A 29 0.24 -16.61 13.51
CA GLU A 29 0.12 -17.64 14.56
C GLU A 29 -0.25 -19.03 14.00
N THR A 30 -0.88 -19.09 12.82
CA THR A 30 -1.45 -20.33 12.25
C THR A 30 -0.56 -20.96 11.17
N ILE A 31 0.16 -20.14 10.41
CA ILE A 31 0.98 -20.57 9.26
C ILE A 31 2.43 -20.14 9.43
N SER A 32 3.35 -20.94 8.89
CA SER A 32 4.80 -20.68 8.95
C SER A 32 5.37 -20.00 7.70
N ILE A 33 4.60 -19.91 6.62
CA ILE A 33 5.02 -19.27 5.37
C ILE A 33 4.80 -17.75 5.43
N PRO A 34 5.58 -16.95 4.68
CA PRO A 34 5.42 -15.50 4.63
C PRO A 34 4.02 -15.04 4.22
N VAL A 35 3.59 -13.93 4.83
CA VAL A 35 2.34 -13.23 4.55
C VAL A 35 2.65 -11.91 3.85
N GLN A 36 1.99 -11.65 2.73
CA GLN A 36 2.05 -10.41 1.97
C GLN A 36 0.71 -9.68 2.05
N LEU A 37 0.74 -8.35 2.20
CA LEU A 37 -0.46 -7.51 2.12
C LEU A 37 -0.40 -6.63 0.86
N HIS A 38 -1.45 -6.75 0.05
CA HIS A 38 -1.73 -5.88 -1.08
C HIS A 38 -3.05 -5.15 -0.85
N THR A 39 -3.03 -3.82 -0.84
CA THR A 39 -4.24 -3.00 -0.67
C THR A 39 -4.21 -1.76 -1.56
N HIS A 40 -5.39 -1.20 -1.84
CA HIS A 40 -5.57 0.03 -2.61
C HIS A 40 -5.94 1.21 -1.70
N TYR A 41 -5.57 2.41 -2.12
CA TYR A 41 -5.79 3.66 -1.38
C TYR A 41 -7.16 4.29 -1.66
N THR A 42 -8.05 3.59 -2.37
CA THR A 42 -9.33 4.12 -2.89
C THR A 42 -10.15 4.75 -1.77
N SER A 43 -10.27 4.07 -0.64
CA SER A 43 -10.98 4.55 0.55
C SER A 43 -10.19 5.51 1.44
N GLY A 44 -8.90 5.70 1.17
CA GLY A 44 -7.96 6.44 2.01
C GLY A 44 -7.40 5.66 3.20
N LEU A 45 -7.74 4.38 3.38
CA LEU A 45 -7.33 3.60 4.56
C LEU A 45 -5.93 2.98 4.45
N ALA A 46 -5.42 2.75 3.24
CA ALA A 46 -4.32 1.82 3.00
C ALA A 46 -3.03 2.09 3.80
N SER A 47 -2.58 3.34 3.99
CA SER A 47 -1.37 3.60 4.81
C SER A 47 -1.55 3.19 6.26
N MET A 48 -2.73 3.43 6.84
CA MET A 48 -3.05 3.01 8.21
C MET A 48 -3.14 1.48 8.30
N THR A 49 -3.76 0.86 7.30
CA THR A 49 -3.91 -0.59 7.19
C THR A 49 -2.57 -1.29 7.07
N VAL A 50 -1.69 -0.80 6.21
CA VAL A 50 -0.33 -1.31 6.04
C VAL A 50 0.49 -1.16 7.32
N LEU A 51 0.44 0.01 7.98
CA LEU A 51 1.17 0.22 9.23
C LEU A 51 0.71 -0.75 10.33
N LYS A 52 -0.61 -0.96 10.48
CA LYS A 52 -1.14 -1.93 11.44
C LYS A 52 -0.80 -3.38 11.07
N ALA A 53 -0.76 -3.72 9.79
CA ALA A 53 -0.32 -5.04 9.35
C ALA A 53 1.17 -5.29 9.66
N ILE A 54 2.03 -4.27 9.49
CA ILE A 54 3.45 -4.32 9.88
C ILE A 54 3.60 -4.57 11.38
N GLU A 55 2.85 -3.84 12.21
CA GLU A 55 2.86 -4.07 13.66
C GLU A 55 2.34 -5.46 14.07
N ALA A 56 1.53 -6.11 13.23
CA ALA A 56 1.06 -7.49 13.42
C ALA A 56 2.02 -8.55 12.88
N GLY A 57 3.12 -8.15 12.23
CA GLY A 57 4.15 -9.05 11.72
C GLY A 57 3.94 -9.54 10.28
N VAL A 58 3.25 -8.78 9.42
CA VAL A 58 3.25 -9.05 7.98
C VAL A 58 4.68 -8.98 7.43
N ASP A 59 5.03 -9.88 6.51
CA ASP A 59 6.41 -10.00 6.00
C ASP A 59 6.67 -9.08 4.80
N ILE A 60 5.65 -8.85 3.96
CA ILE A 60 5.76 -8.08 2.72
C ILE A 60 4.53 -7.17 2.57
N VAL A 61 4.75 -5.94 2.10
CA VAL A 61 3.65 -5.00 1.78
C VAL A 61 3.87 -4.38 0.41
N ASP A 62 2.81 -4.22 -0.36
CA ASP A 62 2.86 -3.59 -1.67
C ASP A 62 2.68 -2.06 -1.55
N THR A 63 3.54 -1.33 -2.25
CA THR A 63 3.52 0.14 -2.32
C THR A 63 3.73 0.60 -3.76
N ALA A 64 3.41 1.87 -4.04
CA ALA A 64 3.73 2.53 -5.30
C ALA A 64 4.63 3.73 -5.06
N ILE A 65 5.44 4.11 -6.04
CA ILE A 65 6.22 5.35 -5.96
C ILE A 65 5.26 6.55 -5.96
N SER A 66 5.51 7.57 -5.15
CA SER A 66 4.55 8.63 -4.83
C SER A 66 3.92 9.35 -6.03
N PRO A 67 4.58 9.59 -7.19
CA PRO A 67 3.90 10.15 -8.36
C PRO A 67 2.70 9.32 -8.84
N PHE A 68 2.74 8.00 -8.65
CA PHE A 68 1.70 7.05 -9.09
C PHE A 68 1.02 6.33 -7.93
N ALA A 69 1.17 6.81 -6.70
CA ALA A 69 0.50 6.28 -5.51
C ALA A 69 -0.83 7.00 -5.24
N MET A 70 -1.54 6.55 -4.20
CA MET A 70 -2.82 7.08 -3.72
C MET A 70 -3.98 6.93 -4.72
N GLY A 71 -5.17 7.44 -4.36
CA GLY A 71 -6.38 7.23 -5.13
C GLY A 71 -6.64 5.74 -5.32
N THR A 72 -6.91 5.30 -6.54
CA THR A 72 -7.08 3.87 -6.86
C THR A 72 -5.79 3.05 -6.89
N SER A 73 -4.63 3.64 -6.58
CA SER A 73 -3.32 2.95 -6.52
C SER A 73 -2.97 2.50 -5.09
N GLN A 74 -1.74 2.08 -4.85
CA GLN A 74 -1.19 1.64 -3.56
C GLN A 74 -0.80 2.84 -2.66
N PRO A 75 -0.54 2.61 -1.35
CA PRO A 75 0.09 3.62 -0.49
C PRO A 75 1.51 3.99 -1.00
N PRO A 76 1.95 5.24 -0.76
CA PRO A 76 3.23 5.72 -1.26
C PRO A 76 4.41 5.07 -0.53
N THR A 77 5.44 4.68 -1.29
CA THR A 77 6.62 3.94 -0.80
C THR A 77 7.45 4.79 0.15
N GLU A 78 7.68 6.03 -0.21
CA GLU A 78 8.62 6.96 0.42
C GLU A 78 8.16 7.39 1.81
N PRO A 79 6.89 7.79 2.00
CA PRO A 79 6.35 8.04 3.34
C PRO A 79 6.35 6.79 4.23
N LEU A 80 6.08 5.60 3.67
CA LEU A 80 6.16 4.37 4.46
C LEU A 80 7.60 4.08 4.89
N VAL A 81 8.57 4.14 3.98
CA VAL A 81 10.00 3.97 4.30
C VAL A 81 10.46 4.99 5.34
N ALA A 82 10.06 6.26 5.18
CA ALA A 82 10.36 7.30 6.17
C ALA A 82 9.73 7.01 7.54
N THR A 83 8.51 6.48 7.57
CA THR A 83 7.79 6.11 8.80
C THR A 83 8.47 4.97 9.55
N LEU A 84 9.01 3.98 8.83
CA LEU A 84 9.63 2.80 9.42
C LEU A 84 11.12 3.00 9.76
N SER A 85 11.74 4.08 9.29
CA SER A 85 13.15 4.34 9.53
C SER A 85 13.47 4.48 11.02
N GLY A 86 14.49 3.74 11.49
CA GLY A 86 14.91 3.70 12.90
C GLY A 86 13.97 2.91 13.82
N THR A 87 12.93 2.27 13.29
CA THR A 87 12.06 1.35 14.04
C THR A 87 12.56 -0.09 13.91
N PRO A 88 12.00 -1.06 14.68
CA PRO A 88 12.26 -2.48 14.46
C PRO A 88 11.86 -3.01 13.07
N TYR A 89 11.10 -2.23 12.31
CA TYR A 89 10.59 -2.57 10.98
C TYR A 89 11.32 -1.82 9.85
N ASP A 90 12.49 -1.24 10.13
CA ASP A 90 13.27 -0.49 9.15
C ASP A 90 13.53 -1.34 7.89
N THR A 91 13.15 -0.79 6.74
CA THR A 91 13.27 -1.48 5.44
C THR A 91 14.70 -1.53 4.90
N GLY A 92 15.60 -0.71 5.44
CA GLY A 92 16.95 -0.48 4.90
C GLY A 92 16.96 0.35 3.59
N LEU A 93 15.81 0.80 3.10
CA LEU A 93 15.72 1.66 1.92
C LEU A 93 16.04 3.11 2.27
N HIS A 94 16.63 3.82 1.32
CA HIS A 94 16.96 5.24 1.47
C HIS A 94 15.98 6.12 0.71
N VAL A 95 15.29 7.01 1.43
CA VAL A 95 14.37 7.99 0.85
C VAL A 95 15.04 8.83 -0.24
N SER A 96 16.34 9.15 -0.11
CA SER A 96 17.10 9.87 -1.13
C SER A 96 17.20 9.14 -2.47
N LYS A 97 17.34 7.81 -2.46
CA LYS A 97 17.36 7.01 -3.69
C LYS A 97 15.95 6.88 -4.29
N LEU A 98 14.93 6.82 -3.44
CA LEU A 98 13.54 6.80 -3.90
C LEU A 98 13.18 8.13 -4.58
N ASP A 99 13.64 9.26 -4.06
CA ASP A 99 13.44 10.58 -4.65
C ASP A 99 14.00 10.69 -6.09
N GLU A 100 15.11 10.01 -6.41
CA GLU A 100 15.61 9.92 -7.79
C GLU A 100 14.58 9.25 -8.72
N VAL A 101 13.92 8.19 -8.24
CA VAL A 101 12.84 7.50 -8.96
C VAL A 101 11.60 8.38 -9.07
N CYS A 102 11.24 9.12 -8.01
CA CYS A 102 10.15 10.10 -8.05
C CYS A 102 10.38 11.14 -9.14
N LYS A 103 11.57 11.73 -9.17
CA LYS A 103 11.94 12.75 -10.15
C LYS A 103 11.87 12.24 -11.59
N TYR A 104 12.19 10.96 -11.82
CA TYR A 104 12.01 10.33 -13.12
C TYR A 104 10.53 10.21 -13.52
N PHE A 105 9.66 9.79 -12.60
CA PHE A 105 8.25 9.50 -12.89
C PHE A 105 7.33 10.73 -12.83
N SER A 106 7.67 11.77 -12.08
CA SER A 106 6.89 13.01 -12.00
C SER A 106 6.56 13.65 -13.36
N PRO A 107 7.52 13.91 -14.27
CA PRO A 107 7.19 14.49 -15.57
C PRO A 107 6.32 13.54 -16.45
N LEU A 108 6.48 12.22 -16.31
CA LEU A 108 5.64 11.25 -17.03
C LEU A 108 4.19 11.28 -16.53
N ARG A 109 4.01 11.41 -15.22
CA ARG A 109 2.68 11.59 -14.62
C ARG A 109 2.01 12.84 -15.17
N ASP A 110 2.73 13.95 -15.22
CA ASP A 110 2.20 15.22 -15.74
C ASP A 110 1.81 15.07 -17.23
N GLN A 111 2.66 14.45 -18.04
CA GLN A 111 2.36 14.11 -19.44
C GLN A 111 1.09 13.24 -19.57
N TYR A 112 0.89 12.26 -18.69
CA TYR A 112 -0.30 11.39 -18.71
C TYR A 112 -1.57 12.10 -18.27
N ILE A 113 -1.46 13.09 -17.38
CA ILE A 113 -2.58 13.96 -17.03
C ILE A 113 -2.93 14.87 -18.20
N GLU A 114 -1.93 15.52 -18.82
CA GLU A 114 -2.12 16.42 -19.95
C GLU A 114 -2.72 15.73 -21.18
N SER A 115 -2.26 14.50 -21.46
CA SER A 115 -2.80 13.68 -22.56
C SER A 115 -4.19 13.08 -22.26
N GLY A 116 -4.68 13.20 -21.03
CA GLY A 116 -5.94 12.60 -20.59
C GLY A 116 -5.89 11.08 -20.38
N LEU A 117 -4.70 10.46 -20.46
CA LEU A 117 -4.53 9.04 -20.17
C LEU A 117 -4.75 8.73 -18.68
N LEU A 118 -4.36 9.65 -17.80
CA LEU A 118 -4.58 9.55 -16.36
C LEU A 118 -5.71 10.49 -15.92
N ASP A 119 -6.88 9.93 -15.58
CA ASP A 119 -7.99 10.72 -15.06
C ASP A 119 -7.72 11.20 -13.63
N THR A 120 -7.67 12.52 -13.43
CA THR A 120 -7.46 13.11 -12.10
C THR A 120 -8.56 12.78 -11.09
N LYS A 121 -9.74 12.33 -11.51
CA LYS A 121 -10.80 11.88 -10.61
C LYS A 121 -10.38 10.66 -9.79
N VAL A 122 -9.66 9.72 -10.39
CA VAL A 122 -9.25 8.47 -9.72
C VAL A 122 -8.12 8.69 -8.70
N LEU A 123 -7.55 9.89 -8.65
CA LEU A 123 -6.51 10.28 -7.69
C LEU A 123 -7.08 10.72 -6.34
N LYS A 124 -8.40 10.90 -6.25
CA LYS A 124 -9.08 11.31 -5.02
C LYS A 124 -9.48 10.09 -4.20
N VAL A 125 -9.64 10.29 -2.91
CA VAL A 125 -10.29 9.32 -2.03
C VAL A 125 -11.78 9.25 -2.39
N ASP A 126 -12.28 8.03 -2.59
CA ASP A 126 -13.70 7.73 -2.71
C ASP A 126 -14.19 6.98 -1.47
N VAL A 127 -14.84 7.71 -0.57
CA VAL A 127 -15.42 7.14 0.65
C VAL A 127 -16.59 6.22 0.38
N ASN A 128 -17.23 6.31 -0.80
CA ASN A 128 -18.35 5.44 -1.15
C ASN A 128 -17.89 3.99 -1.35
N ALA A 129 -16.61 3.75 -1.64
CA ALA A 129 -16.03 2.40 -1.66
C ALA A 129 -16.31 1.67 -0.34
N LEU A 130 -16.30 2.36 0.80
CA LEU A 130 -16.62 1.79 2.12
C LEU A 130 -18.06 1.31 2.26
N MET A 131 -18.97 1.86 1.46
CA MET A 131 -20.40 1.52 1.48
C MET A 131 -20.74 0.47 0.43
N TYR A 132 -20.28 0.65 -0.80
CA TYR A 132 -20.65 -0.21 -1.93
C TYR A 132 -19.76 -1.44 -2.06
N GLN A 133 -18.55 -1.41 -1.48
CA GLN A 133 -17.58 -2.50 -1.52
C GLN A 133 -17.23 -2.96 -2.96
N VAL A 134 -17.28 -2.02 -3.91
CA VAL A 134 -16.93 -2.24 -5.31
C VAL A 134 -15.49 -1.78 -5.52
N PRO A 135 -14.63 -2.59 -6.17
CA PRO A 135 -13.27 -2.20 -6.54
C PRO A 135 -13.19 -1.00 -7.48
#